data_AF-A0A939QRG8-F1
#
_entry.id   AF-A0A939QRG8-F1
#
_cell.length_a   1.000
_cell.length_b   1.000
_cell.length_c   1.000
_cell.angle_alpha   90.00
_cell.angle_beta   90.00
_cell.angle_gamma   90.00
#
_symmetry.space_group_name_H-M   'P 1'
#
loop_
_entity.id
_entity.type
_entity.pdbx_description
1 polymer ?
#
loop_
_entity_poly.entity_id
_entity_poly.type
_entity_poly.pdbx_seq_one_letter_code
_entity_poly.pdbx_strand_id
1 'polypeptide(L)'
;MDDEGRAELRADLIAGAVYPGDPEMTPEVIEEHLMLLDESGFLRIFDADGATWIALTRPLRTPRPLPSECPPPPVQEASGRFLAVGGARERVRAEQGERASEWARWEQEQERTRIPKRPLLLDAPPIGCPDHPNGRYADCGPCGTARRRHDRWVAQQRYEDQIAKFNEEQEQEGPW
;
A
#
# COMPACT_ATOMS: atom_id res chain seq x y z
N MET A 1 5.58 -15.56 -21.39
CA MET A 1 5.24 -16.31 -20.18
C MET A 1 4.33 -17.45 -20.60
N ASP A 2 4.60 -18.66 -20.11
CA ASP A 2 3.79 -19.85 -20.43
C ASP A 2 2.54 -19.97 -19.53
N ASP A 3 1.75 -21.02 -19.77
CA ASP A 3 0.52 -21.32 -19.00
C ASP A 3 0.80 -21.72 -17.54
N GLU A 4 2.05 -22.04 -17.20
CA GLU A 4 2.48 -22.38 -15.85
C GLU A 4 3.10 -21.18 -15.12
N GLY A 5 3.05 -19.99 -15.73
CA GLY A 5 3.54 -18.73 -15.15
C GLY A 5 5.06 -18.61 -15.16
N ARG A 6 5.75 -19.26 -16.10
CA ARG A 6 7.21 -19.22 -16.25
C ARG A 6 7.62 -18.35 -17.42
N ALA A 7 8.74 -17.65 -17.26
CA ALA A 7 9.34 -16.85 -18.31
C ALA A 7 10.83 -16.64 -18.04
N GLU A 8 11.60 -16.39 -19.10
CA GLU A 8 12.96 -15.89 -18.97
C GLU A 8 12.93 -14.49 -18.32
N LEU A 9 13.83 -14.25 -17.36
CA LEU A 9 13.96 -12.96 -16.69
C LEU A 9 14.69 -12.00 -17.64
N ARG A 10 13.91 -11.14 -18.30
CA ARG A 10 14.43 -10.06 -19.14
C ARG A 10 13.80 -8.75 -18.71
N ALA A 11 14.49 -8.02 -17.83
CA ALA A 11 13.99 -6.80 -17.19
C ALA A 11 13.49 -5.78 -18.23
N ASP A 12 14.23 -5.55 -19.31
CA ASP A 12 13.83 -4.65 -20.41
C ASP A 12 12.46 -5.00 -21.02
N LEU A 13 12.20 -6.30 -21.24
CA LEU A 13 10.97 -6.77 -21.85
C LEU A 13 9.80 -6.70 -20.85
N ILE A 14 10.08 -6.98 -19.58
CA ILE A 14 9.10 -6.89 -18.50
C ILE A 14 8.71 -5.43 -18.29
N ALA A 15 9.68 -4.51 -18.27
CA ALA A 15 9.44 -3.07 -18.19
C ALA A 15 8.51 -2.60 -19.31
N GLY A 16 8.85 -2.92 -20.56
CA GLY A 16 8.05 -2.51 -21.72
C GLY A 16 6.65 -3.12 -21.77
N ALA A 17 6.46 -4.32 -21.21
CA ALA A 17 5.16 -4.99 -21.18
C ALA A 17 4.24 -4.50 -20.04
N VAL A 18 4.81 -4.25 -18.86
CA VAL A 18 4.05 -3.88 -17.65
C VAL A 18 3.86 -2.37 -17.54
N TYR A 19 4.88 -1.59 -17.91
CA TYR A 19 4.92 -0.14 -17.78
C TYR A 19 5.20 0.53 -19.15
N PRO A 20 4.27 0.41 -20.12
CA PRO A 20 4.52 0.89 -21.47
C PRO A 20 4.68 2.42 -21.50
N GLY A 21 5.86 2.88 -21.93
CA GLY A 21 6.14 4.30 -22.15
C GLY A 21 6.48 5.10 -20.88
N ASP A 22 6.69 4.42 -19.75
CA ASP A 22 7.12 5.06 -18.51
C ASP A 22 8.66 5.16 -18.45
N PRO A 23 9.25 6.37 -18.49
CA PRO A 23 10.69 6.55 -18.42
C PRO A 23 11.27 6.35 -17.01
N GLU A 24 10.45 6.35 -15.96
CA GLU A 24 10.91 6.11 -14.58
C GLU A 24 11.14 4.62 -14.31
N MET A 25 10.55 3.74 -15.12
CA MET A 25 10.65 2.29 -15.00
C MET A 25 11.87 1.77 -15.76
N THR A 26 13.05 1.97 -15.18
CA THR A 26 14.31 1.44 -15.71
C THR A 26 14.46 -0.06 -15.42
N PRO A 27 15.31 -0.79 -16.17
CA PRO A 27 15.55 -2.21 -15.94
C PRO A 27 16.00 -2.51 -14.49
N GLU A 28 16.79 -1.62 -13.89
CA GLU A 28 17.29 -1.75 -12.52
C GLU A 28 16.15 -1.69 -11.49
N VAL A 29 15.17 -0.80 -11.69
CA VAL A 29 13.98 -0.70 -10.84
C VAL A 29 13.12 -1.96 -10.96
N ILE A 30 12.99 -2.50 -12.19
CA ILE A 30 12.26 -3.75 -12.42
C ILE A 30 12.97 -4.93 -11.75
N GLU A 31 14.29 -5.01 -11.81
CA GLU A 31 15.07 -6.01 -11.08
C GLU A 31 14.85 -5.92 -9.57
N GLU A 32 14.85 -4.71 -8.99
CA GLU A 32 14.52 -4.50 -7.58
C GLU A 32 13.11 -5.01 -7.23
N HIS A 33 12.11 -4.66 -8.04
CA HIS A 33 10.74 -5.15 -7.85
C HIS A 33 10.64 -6.67 -7.94
N LEU A 34 11.33 -7.29 -8.90
CA LEU A 34 11.32 -8.75 -9.07
C LEU A 34 11.97 -9.45 -7.87
N MET A 35 13.07 -8.91 -7.32
CA MET A 35 13.67 -9.43 -6.09
C MET A 35 12.71 -9.32 -4.90
N LEU A 36 12.02 -8.19 -4.72
CA LEU A 36 11.01 -8.05 -3.66
C LEU A 36 9.85 -9.05 -3.81
N LEU A 37 9.46 -9.38 -5.05
CA LEU A 37 8.42 -10.38 -5.34
C LEU A 37 8.90 -11.82 -5.07
N ASP A 38 10.19 -12.10 -5.26
CA ASP A 38 10.81 -13.37 -4.87
C ASP A 38 10.85 -13.53 -3.34
N GLU A 39 11.33 -12.50 -2.64
CA GLU A 39 11.40 -12.50 -1.17
C GLU A 39 10.04 -12.65 -0.49
N SER A 40 9.01 -12.01 -1.06
CA SER A 40 7.63 -12.15 -0.57
C SER A 40 6.95 -13.45 -0.99
N GLY A 41 7.60 -14.26 -1.85
CA GLY A 41 7.12 -15.57 -2.29
C GLY A 41 6.01 -15.52 -3.34
N PHE A 42 5.80 -14.37 -4.00
CA PHE A 42 4.84 -14.26 -5.11
C PHE A 42 5.36 -14.90 -6.39
N LEU A 43 6.67 -14.83 -6.61
CA LEU A 43 7.37 -15.55 -7.67
C LEU A 43 8.62 -16.21 -7.13
N ARG A 44 9.29 -16.98 -7.99
CA ARG A 44 10.60 -17.56 -7.74
C ARG A 44 11.56 -17.17 -8.86
N ILE A 45 12.72 -16.63 -8.51
CA ILE A 45 13.85 -16.44 -9.43
C ILE A 45 14.77 -17.66 -9.35
N PHE A 46 15.18 -18.21 -10.49
CA PHE A 46 16.10 -19.35 -10.54
C PHE A 46 16.91 -19.35 -11.83
N ASP A 47 18.10 -19.95 -11.79
CA ASP A 47 18.95 -20.12 -12.96
C ASP A 47 18.77 -21.52 -13.55
N ALA A 48 18.59 -21.60 -14.87
CA ALA A 48 18.49 -22.84 -15.62
C ALA A 48 19.00 -22.61 -17.06
N ASP A 49 19.75 -23.58 -17.60
CA ASP A 49 20.29 -23.54 -18.96
C ASP A 49 21.12 -22.28 -19.30
N GLY A 50 21.79 -21.71 -18.29
CA GLY A 50 22.64 -20.52 -18.45
C GLY A 50 21.87 -19.19 -18.56
N ALA A 51 20.56 -19.21 -18.33
CA ALA A 51 19.71 -18.03 -18.25
C ALA A 51 19.01 -17.95 -16.89
N THR A 52 18.62 -16.75 -16.48
CA THR A 52 17.83 -16.51 -15.27
C THR A 52 16.35 -16.53 -15.65
N TRP A 53 15.54 -17.23 -14.86
CA TRP A 53 14.12 -17.46 -15.10
C TRP A 53 13.30 -17.00 -13.91
N ILE A 54 12.04 -16.66 -14.18
CA ILE A 54 11.01 -16.43 -13.17
C ILE A 54 9.90 -17.46 -13.29
N ALA A 55 9.37 -17.91 -12.15
CA ALA A 55 8.18 -18.75 -12.08
C ALA A 55 7.21 -18.19 -11.04
N LEU A 56 5.97 -17.92 -11.43
CA LEU A 56 4.93 -17.49 -10.49
C LEU A 56 4.59 -18.63 -9.51
N THR A 57 4.51 -18.31 -8.21
CA THR A 57 4.09 -19.29 -7.19
C THR A 57 2.62 -19.70 -7.37
N ARG A 58 1.80 -18.78 -7.89
CA ARG A 58 0.36 -18.97 -8.13
C ARG A 58 -0.01 -18.48 -9.52
N PRO A 59 0.27 -19.25 -10.60
CA PRO A 59 -0.12 -18.87 -11.94
C PRO A 59 -1.65 -18.85 -12.10
N LEU A 60 -2.14 -17.99 -12.99
CA LEU A 60 -3.55 -17.98 -13.35
C LEU A 60 -3.90 -19.27 -14.08
N ARG A 61 -5.00 -19.92 -13.67
CA ARG A 61 -5.43 -21.17 -14.32
C ARG A 61 -5.96 -20.89 -15.71
N THR A 62 -5.34 -21.47 -16.73
CA THR A 62 -5.88 -21.47 -18.10
C THR A 62 -6.69 -22.75 -18.35
N PRO A 63 -7.82 -22.66 -19.09
CA PRO A 63 -8.73 -23.80 -19.27
C PRO A 63 -8.15 -24.91 -20.17
N ARG A 64 -7.06 -24.65 -20.90
CA ARG A 64 -6.37 -25.59 -21.80
C ARG A 64 -4.87 -25.29 -21.80
N PRO A 65 -4.13 -25.66 -20.74
CA PRO A 65 -2.71 -25.38 -20.66
C PRO A 65 -1.97 -26.16 -21.74
N LEU A 66 -1.07 -25.48 -22.44
CA LEU A 66 -0.08 -26.09 -23.32
C LEU A 66 1.09 -26.63 -22.48
N PRO A 67 1.78 -27.68 -22.97
CA PRO A 67 3.03 -28.13 -22.34
C PRO A 67 4.02 -26.96 -22.28
N SER A 68 4.58 -26.71 -21.08
CA SER A 68 5.61 -25.70 -20.90
C SER A 68 6.90 -26.12 -21.60
N GLU A 69 7.46 -25.22 -22.41
CA GLU A 69 8.83 -25.34 -22.94
C GLU A 69 9.87 -24.77 -21.97
N CYS A 70 9.42 -24.14 -20.87
CA CYS A 70 10.29 -23.51 -19.90
C CYS A 70 10.79 -24.52 -18.86
N PRO A 71 12.07 -24.45 -18.46
CA PRO A 71 12.63 -25.37 -17.48
C PRO A 71 11.84 -25.29 -16.16
N PRO A 72 11.59 -26.43 -15.50
CA PRO A 72 10.94 -26.41 -14.19
C PRO A 72 11.87 -25.78 -13.15
N PRO A 73 11.32 -24.96 -12.24
CA PRO A 73 12.10 -24.47 -11.12
C PRO A 73 12.61 -25.67 -10.30
N PRO A 74 13.82 -25.59 -9.72
CA PRO A 74 14.34 -26.66 -8.89
C PRO A 74 13.36 -26.94 -7.75
N VAL A 75 13.03 -28.21 -7.56
CA VAL A 75 12.18 -28.68 -6.46
C VAL A 75 12.97 -28.45 -5.17
N GLN A 76 12.71 -27.32 -4.51
CA GLN A 76 13.26 -27.08 -3.19
C GLN A 76 12.51 -27.99 -2.23
N GLU A 77 13.20 -28.99 -1.68
CA GLU A 77 12.77 -29.58 -0.42
C GLU A 77 12.59 -28.44 0.58
N ALA A 78 11.49 -28.44 1.33
CA ALA A 78 11.21 -27.46 2.36
C ALA A 78 12.22 -27.61 3.51
N SER A 79 13.46 -27.20 3.28
CA SER A 79 14.53 -27.13 4.26
C SER A 79 15.11 -25.73 4.19
N GLY A 80 14.76 -24.91 5.18
CA GLY A 80 15.37 -23.59 5.35
C GLY A 80 16.88 -23.75 5.51
N ARG A 81 17.65 -23.39 4.48
CA ARG A 81 19.05 -22.98 4.57
C ARG A 81 19.56 -22.49 3.23
N PHE A 82 19.72 -21.17 3.15
CA PHE A 82 20.55 -20.49 2.17
C PHE A 82 21.96 -21.12 2.13
N LEU A 83 22.41 -21.53 0.94
CA LEU A 83 23.82 -21.67 0.62
C LEU A 83 24.24 -20.48 -0.24
N ALA A 84 25.34 -19.87 0.18
CA ALA A 84 25.79 -18.54 -0.20
C ALA A 84 26.52 -18.51 -1.55
N VAL A 85 26.23 -17.47 -2.35
CA VAL A 85 27.18 -16.91 -3.32
C VAL A 85 27.96 -15.81 -2.59
N GLY A 86 29.24 -16.06 -2.35
CA GLY A 86 30.15 -15.13 -1.69
C GLY A 86 30.47 -13.93 -2.58
N GLY A 87 30.23 -12.72 -2.08
CA GLY A 87 30.68 -11.46 -2.68
C GLY A 87 29.62 -10.37 -2.84
N ALA A 88 28.34 -10.74 -2.96
CA ALA A 88 27.23 -9.77 -3.02
C ALA A 88 26.72 -9.38 -1.61
N ARG A 89 26.83 -10.30 -0.65
CA ARG A 89 26.27 -10.17 0.71
C ARG A 89 26.89 -9.05 1.55
N GLU A 90 28.11 -8.61 1.22
CA GLU A 90 28.82 -7.55 1.95
C GLU A 90 28.44 -6.15 1.46
N ARG A 91 28.16 -5.99 0.15
CA ARG A 91 27.59 -4.76 -0.43
C ARG A 91 26.13 -4.56 -0.02
N VAL A 92 25.33 -5.64 -0.08
CA VAL A 92 23.92 -5.62 0.35
C VAL A 92 23.78 -5.30 1.85
N ARG A 93 24.73 -5.70 2.71
CA ARG A 93 24.67 -5.38 4.14
C ARG A 93 24.98 -3.91 4.44
N ALA A 94 25.85 -3.28 3.64
CA ALA A 94 26.11 -1.84 3.72
C ALA A 94 24.91 -1.04 3.19
N GLU A 95 24.36 -1.42 2.03
CA GLU A 95 23.15 -0.80 1.46
C GLU A 95 21.90 -0.99 2.34
N GLN A 96 21.75 -2.14 3.02
CA GLN A 96 20.69 -2.35 4.01
C GLN A 96 20.84 -1.43 5.22
N GLY A 97 22.06 -1.08 5.63
CA GLY A 97 22.31 -0.11 6.70
C GLY A 97 21.91 1.30 6.31
N GLU A 98 22.24 1.71 5.08
CA GLU A 98 21.86 3.01 4.52
C GLU A 98 20.34 3.10 4.33
N ARG A 99 19.72 2.09 3.72
CA ARG A 99 18.26 2.00 3.57
C ARG A 99 17.56 2.01 4.93
N ALA A 100 18.06 1.29 5.94
CA ALA A 100 17.50 1.34 7.30
C ALA A 100 17.59 2.74 7.94
N SER A 101 18.65 3.50 7.64
CA SER A 101 18.78 4.89 8.10
C SER A 101 17.82 5.84 7.40
N GLU A 102 17.50 5.59 6.12
CA GLU A 102 16.49 6.33 5.37
C GLU A 102 15.08 6.02 5.87
N TRP A 103 14.77 4.74 6.15
CA TRP A 103 13.50 4.36 6.78
C TRP A 103 13.34 4.96 8.18
N ALA A 104 14.40 4.97 8.99
CA ALA A 104 14.36 5.61 10.31
C ALA A 104 14.16 7.13 10.23
N ARG A 105 14.73 7.78 9.20
CA ARG A 105 14.52 9.21 8.94
C ARG A 105 13.10 9.48 8.45
N TRP A 106 12.58 8.64 7.55
CA TRP A 106 11.21 8.72 7.06
C TRP A 106 10.20 8.48 8.19
N GLU A 107 10.44 7.52 9.08
CA GLU A 107 9.59 7.25 10.25
C GLU A 107 9.56 8.45 11.21
N GLN A 108 10.72 9.05 11.51
CA GLN A 108 10.80 10.31 12.28
C GLN A 108 10.11 11.49 11.59
N GLU A 109 10.09 11.51 10.26
CA GLU A 109 9.40 12.56 9.48
C GLU A 109 7.88 12.31 9.41
N GLN A 110 7.45 11.06 9.29
CA GLN A 110 6.04 10.66 9.28
C GLN A 110 5.37 10.77 10.64
N GLU A 111 6.09 10.53 11.74
CA GLU A 111 5.55 10.74 13.08
C GLU A 111 5.19 12.21 13.34
N ARG A 112 5.69 13.14 12.50
CA ARG A 112 5.29 14.57 12.51
C ARG A 112 4.07 14.87 11.65
N THR A 113 3.57 13.90 10.88
CA THR A 113 2.37 14.06 10.06
C THR A 113 1.14 13.93 10.96
N ARG A 114 0.50 15.07 11.23
CA ARG A 114 -0.75 15.12 12.01
C ARG A 114 -1.78 14.19 11.36
N ILE A 115 -2.18 13.14 12.07
CA ILE A 115 -3.29 12.26 11.68
C ILE A 115 -4.50 13.16 11.35
N PRO A 116 -5.11 13.02 10.15
CA PRO A 116 -6.25 13.84 9.80
C PRO A 116 -7.38 13.59 10.82
N LYS A 117 -7.91 14.68 11.40
CA LYS A 117 -9.04 14.59 12.33
C LYS A 117 -10.23 13.96 11.62
N ARG A 118 -10.88 12.98 12.27
CA ARG A 118 -12.09 12.32 11.76
C ARG A 118 -13.16 13.38 11.43
N PRO A 119 -13.83 13.31 10.27
CA PRO A 119 -14.86 14.28 9.91
C PRO A 119 -16.03 14.28 10.90
N LEU A 120 -16.39 15.46 11.41
CA LEU A 120 -17.48 15.66 12.39
C LEU A 120 -18.82 15.03 11.96
N LEU A 121 -19.09 14.97 10.66
CA LEU A 121 -20.34 14.42 10.12
C LEU A 121 -20.54 12.92 10.43
N LEU A 122 -19.46 12.18 10.68
CA LEU A 122 -19.55 10.75 10.98
C LEU A 122 -20.08 10.47 12.38
N ASP A 123 -19.94 11.43 13.29
CA ASP A 123 -20.38 11.31 14.69
C ASP A 123 -21.68 12.11 14.94
N ALA A 124 -22.22 12.74 13.89
CA ALA A 124 -23.42 13.54 13.97
C ALA A 124 -24.67 12.66 14.19
N PRO A 125 -25.64 13.13 15.02
CA PRO A 125 -26.94 12.49 15.14
C PRO A 125 -27.62 12.34 13.77
N PRO A 126 -28.44 11.31 13.51
CA PRO A 126 -29.04 11.12 12.19
C PRO A 126 -29.87 12.34 11.77
N ILE A 127 -29.73 12.73 10.51
CA ILE A 127 -30.44 13.87 9.92
C ILE A 127 -31.95 13.62 9.81
N GLY A 128 -32.36 12.35 9.80
CA GLY A 128 -33.72 11.89 9.62
C GLY A 128 -34.37 11.35 10.90
N CYS A 129 -35.70 11.19 10.86
CA CYS A 129 -36.43 10.50 11.94
C CYS A 129 -36.27 8.97 11.79
N PRO A 130 -36.64 8.17 12.80
CA PRO A 130 -36.55 6.70 12.71
C PRO A 130 -37.28 6.11 11.48
N ASP A 131 -38.39 6.74 11.06
CA ASP A 131 -39.16 6.32 9.87
C ASP A 131 -38.48 6.72 8.54
N HIS A 132 -37.56 7.68 8.57
CA HIS A 132 -36.85 8.19 7.40
C HIS A 132 -35.39 8.48 7.79
N PRO A 133 -34.53 7.47 7.96
CA PRO A 133 -33.18 7.64 8.51
C PRO A 133 -32.30 8.59 7.69
N ASN A 134 -32.50 8.61 6.37
CA ASN A 134 -31.78 9.49 5.45
C ASN A 134 -32.50 10.82 5.17
N GLY A 135 -33.56 11.11 5.92
CA GLY A 135 -34.44 12.26 5.69
C GLY A 135 -35.39 12.08 4.51
N ARG A 136 -36.25 13.07 4.30
CA ARG A 136 -37.16 13.18 3.15
C ARG A 136 -37.28 14.65 2.74
N TYR A 137 -37.55 14.89 1.46
CA TYR A 137 -37.70 16.25 0.92
C TYR A 137 -39.01 16.94 1.32
N ALA A 138 -40.05 16.16 1.66
CA ALA A 138 -41.36 16.70 2.07
C ALA A 138 -41.44 16.90 3.59
N ASP A 139 -42.26 17.86 4.04
CA ASP A 139 -42.43 18.18 5.45
C ASP A 139 -42.97 17.00 6.26
N CYS A 140 -42.07 16.31 6.94
CA CYS A 140 -42.39 15.43 8.05
C CYS A 140 -41.95 16.17 9.31
N GLY A 141 -42.89 16.54 10.18
CA GLY A 141 -42.60 17.30 11.41
C GLY A 141 -41.42 16.72 12.22
N PRO A 142 -41.38 15.38 12.43
CA PRO A 142 -40.24 14.69 13.04
C PRO A 142 -38.91 14.85 12.28
N CYS A 143 -38.90 14.75 10.94
CA CYS A 143 -37.69 14.96 10.14
C CYS A 143 -37.15 16.39 10.27
N GLY A 144 -38.02 17.40 10.29
CA GLY A 144 -37.60 18.79 10.52
C GLY A 144 -36.96 18.98 11.90
N THR A 145 -37.44 18.24 12.91
CA THR A 145 -36.87 18.28 14.26
C THR A 145 -35.52 17.54 14.35
N ALA A 146 -35.40 16.38 13.69
CA ALA A 146 -34.14 15.65 13.57
C ALA A 146 -33.07 16.48 12.85
N ARG A 147 -33.43 17.14 11.74
CA ARG A 147 -32.54 18.04 11.00
C ARG A 147 -32.06 19.20 11.86
N ARG A 148 -32.96 19.90 12.56
CA ARG A 148 -32.58 20.98 13.50
C ARG A 148 -31.64 20.50 14.62
N ARG A 149 -31.83 19.27 15.10
CA ARG A 149 -30.96 18.67 16.13
C ARG A 149 -29.58 18.37 15.55
N HIS A 150 -29.50 17.77 14.37
CA HIS A 150 -28.24 17.53 13.66
C HIS A 150 -27.49 18.85 13.43
N ASP A 151 -28.16 19.86 12.90
CA ASP A 151 -27.53 21.16 12.58
C ASP A 151 -27.03 21.88 13.83
N ARG A 152 -27.82 21.84 14.92
CA ARG A 152 -27.39 22.37 16.23
C ARG A 152 -26.15 21.66 16.75
N TRP A 153 -26.10 20.33 16.64
CA TRP A 153 -24.95 19.55 17.09
C TRP A 153 -23.69 19.87 16.28
N VAL A 154 -23.80 19.96 14.94
CA VAL A 154 -22.67 20.33 14.08
C VAL A 154 -22.17 21.74 14.40
N ALA A 155 -23.08 22.69 14.65
CA ALA A 155 -22.72 24.04 15.06
C ALA A 155 -21.98 24.07 16.41
N GLN A 156 -22.44 23.27 17.37
CA GLN A 156 -21.80 23.13 18.68
C GLN A 156 -20.38 22.57 18.57
N GLN A 157 -20.17 21.49 17.81
CA GLN A 157 -18.84 20.90 17.63
C GLN A 157 -17.85 21.87 16.99
N ARG A 158 -18.30 22.64 15.99
CA ARG A 158 -17.47 23.68 15.37
C ARG A 158 -17.08 24.78 16.35
N TYR A 159 -17.98 25.16 17.25
CA TYR A 159 -17.73 26.17 18.27
C TYR A 159 -16.74 25.67 19.33
N GLU A 160 -16.89 24.43 19.80
CA GLU A 160 -15.96 23.79 20.72
C GLU A 160 -14.55 23.69 20.11
N ASP A 161 -14.45 23.28 18.84
CA ASP A 161 -13.18 23.27 18.10
C ASP A 161 -12.53 24.66 17.98
N GLN A 162 -13.33 25.71 17.78
CA GLN A 162 -12.84 27.09 17.71
C GLN A 162 -12.31 27.57 19.06
N ILE A 163 -13.02 27.28 20.16
CA ILE A 163 -12.54 27.61 21.51
C ILE A 163 -11.25 26.86 21.83
N ALA A 164 -11.18 25.56 21.51
CA ALA A 164 -10.00 24.76 21.77
C ALA A 164 -8.76 25.34 21.06
N LYS A 165 -8.90 25.70 19.77
CA LYS A 165 -7.83 26.36 19.01
C LYS A 165 -7.44 27.72 19.61
N PHE A 166 -8.42 28.53 19.98
CA PHE A 166 -8.17 29.82 20.60
C PHE A 166 -7.41 29.68 21.94
N ASN A 167 -7.77 28.70 22.78
CA ASN A 167 -7.06 28.42 24.02
C ASN A 167 -5.63 27.93 23.76
N GLU A 168 -5.44 27.02 22.80
CA GLU A 168 -4.11 26.54 22.39
C GLU A 168 -3.21 27.69 21.90
N GLU A 169 -3.78 28.67 21.18
CA GLU A 169 -3.07 29.88 20.72
C GLU A 169 -2.68 30.79 21.90
N GLN A 170 -3.61 31.03 22.84
CA GLN A 170 -3.34 31.83 24.05
C GLN A 170 -2.30 31.20 24.98
N GLU A 171 -2.30 29.87 25.13
CA GLU A 171 -1.30 29.14 25.91
C GLU A 171 0.09 29.20 25.26
N GLN A 172 0.16 29.20 23.93
CA GLN A 172 1.42 29.33 23.18
C GLN A 172 2.00 30.74 23.20
N GLU A 173 1.15 31.77 23.22
CA GLU A 173 1.59 33.17 23.24
C GLU A 173 2.16 33.62 24.59
N GLY A 174 1.84 32.92 25.68
CA GLY A 174 2.41 33.15 27.02
C GLY A 174 2.07 34.53 27.62
N PRO A 175 1.96 34.65 28.96
CA PRO A 175 1.86 35.96 29.58
C PRO A 175 3.24 36.64 29.51
N TRP A 176 3.30 37.79 28.83
CA TRP A 176 4.45 38.70 28.89
C TRP A 176 4.80 39.11 30.33
#